data_AF-A0A944SVT4-F1
#
_entry.id   AF-A0A944SVT4-F1
#
_cell.length_a   1.000
_cell.length_b   1.000
_cell.length_c   1.000
_cell.angle_alpha   90.00
_cell.angle_beta   90.00
_cell.angle_gamma   90.00
#
_symmetry.space_group_name_H-M   'P 1'
#
loop_
_entity.id
_entity.type
_entity.pdbx_description
1 polymer ?
#
loop_
_entity_poly.entity_id
_entity_poly.type
_entity_poly.pdbx_seq_one_letter_code
_entity_poly.pdbx_strand_id
1 'polypeptide(L)' 'MTDETSDLRAAALQCLLSRDPVDKAKQTQALYQRWQQGELTLSDVDFDVPDLPGQPDKP' A
#
# COMPACT_ATOMS: atom_id res chain seq x y z
N MET A 1 3.72 8.94 -16.08
CA MET A 1 3.09 7.64 -15.78
C MET A 1 3.92 7.00 -14.68
N THR A 2 3.58 7.25 -13.43
CA THR A 2 4.06 6.44 -12.32
C THR A 2 3.51 5.04 -12.54
N ASP A 3 4.40 4.06 -12.67
CA ASP A 3 3.99 2.66 -12.75
C ASP A 3 3.36 2.30 -11.40
N GLU A 4 2.04 2.08 -11.36
CA GLU A 4 1.27 1.75 -10.15
C GLU A 4 1.89 0.57 -9.37
N THR A 5 2.69 -0.29 -10.02
CA THR A 5 3.38 -1.43 -9.39
C THR A 5 4.67 -1.06 -8.65
N SER A 6 5.15 0.18 -8.82
CA SER A 6 6.31 0.76 -8.14
C SER A 6 5.95 1.67 -6.96
N ASP A 7 4.65 1.94 -6.75
CA ASP A 7 4.19 2.62 -5.54
C ASP A 7 4.09 1.63 -4.37
N LEU A 8 4.74 1.96 -3.25
CA LEU A 8 4.79 1.10 -2.08
C LEU A 8 3.39 0.84 -1.48
N ARG A 9 2.52 1.85 -1.44
CA ARG A 9 1.19 1.71 -0.81
C ARG A 9 0.28 0.83 -1.65
N ALA A 10 0.24 1.04 -2.96
CA ALA A 10 -0.54 0.23 -3.89
C ALA A 10 -0.10 -1.25 -3.82
N ALA A 11 1.21 -1.51 -3.85
CA ALA A 11 1.74 -2.86 -3.78
C ALA A 11 1.52 -3.51 -2.39
N ALA A 12 1.62 -2.76 -1.30
CA ALA A 12 1.31 -3.24 0.04
C ALA A 12 -0.17 -3.61 0.19
N LEU A 13 -1.08 -2.79 -0.36
CA LEU A 13 -2.51 -3.08 -0.37
C LEU A 13 -2.81 -4.41 -1.07
N GLN A 14 -2.17 -4.68 -2.23
CA GLN A 14 -2.34 -5.96 -2.91
C GLN A 14 -1.92 -7.15 -2.03
N CYS A 15 -0.81 -7.04 -1.30
CA CYS A 15 -0.39 -8.08 -0.35
C CYS A 15 -1.45 -8.31 0.74
N LEU A 16 -1.98 -7.22 1.31
CA LEU A 16 -2.97 -7.28 2.40
C LEU A 16 -4.31 -7.87 1.97
N LEU A 17 -4.71 -7.66 0.71
CA LEU A 17 -5.93 -8.20 0.12
C LEU A 17 -5.85 -9.70 -0.18
N SER A 18 -4.66 -10.30 -0.14
CA SER A 18 -4.53 -11.76 -0.24
C SER A 18 -5.28 -12.47 0.89
N ARG A 19 -6.03 -13.52 0.54
CA ARG A 19 -6.82 -14.32 1.50
C ARG A 19 -6.03 -15.48 2.08
N ASP A 20 -4.98 -15.94 1.39
CA ASP A 20 -4.10 -16.99 1.89
C ASP A 20 -3.02 -16.35 2.79
N PRO A 21 -2.95 -16.74 4.09
CA PRO A 21 -1.97 -16.17 5.01
C PRO A 21 -0.52 -16.49 4.64
N VAL A 22 -0.25 -17.67 4.06
CA VAL A 22 1.10 -18.07 3.66
C VAL A 22 1.55 -17.24 2.47
N ASP A 23 0.70 -17.08 1.47
CA ASP A 23 1.06 -16.28 0.29
C ASP A 23 1.11 -14.79 0.61
N LYS A 24 0.26 -14.29 1.52
CA LYS A 24 0.38 -12.93 2.06
C LYS A 24 1.75 -12.67 2.68
N ALA A 25 2.23 -13.59 3.52
CA ALA A 25 3.53 -13.47 4.16
C ALA A 25 4.67 -13.43 3.13
N LYS A 26 4.64 -14.33 2.13
CA LYS A 26 5.64 -14.34 1.05
C LYS A 26 5.64 -13.06 0.23
N GLN A 27 4.46 -12.58 -0.17
CA GLN A 27 4.31 -11.34 -0.96
C GLN A 27 4.81 -10.12 -0.17
N THR A 28 4.48 -10.05 1.11
CA THR A 28 4.94 -8.96 2.00
C THR A 28 6.46 -8.98 2.16
N GLN A 29 7.06 -10.17 2.32
CA GLN A 29 8.51 -10.32 2.41
C GLN A 29 9.21 -9.88 1.11
N ALA A 30 8.68 -10.30 -0.04
CA ALA A 30 9.21 -9.90 -1.34
C ALA A 30 9.12 -8.38 -1.54
N LEU A 31 8.00 -7.77 -1.14
CA LEU A 31 7.83 -6.32 -1.19
C LEU A 31 8.86 -5.57 -0.33
N TYR A 32 9.13 -6.07 0.87
CA TYR A 32 10.15 -5.50 1.75
C TYR A 32 11.55 -5.56 1.12
N GLN A 33 11.90 -6.66 0.46
CA GLN A 33 13.19 -6.76 -0.25
C GLN A 33 13.30 -5.72 -1.38
N ARG A 34 12.23 -5.55 -2.17
CA ARG A 34 12.18 -4.52 -3.22
C ARG A 34 12.31 -3.10 -2.68
N TRP A 35 11.70 -2.81 -1.52
CA TRP A 35 11.89 -1.54 -0.81
C TRP A 35 13.34 -1.31 -0.42
N GLN A 36 14.00 -2.32 0.18
CA GLN A 36 15.42 -2.23 0.54
C GLN A 36 16.33 -2.02 -0.67
N GLN A 37 15.92 -2.50 -1.84
CA GLN A 37 16.64 -2.32 -3.11
C GLN A 37 16.36 -0.96 -3.78
N GLY A 38 15.44 -0.15 -3.23
CA GLY A 38 15.06 1.14 -3.82
C GLY A 38 14.22 1.04 -5.09
N GLU A 39 13.61 -0.13 -5.36
CA GLU A 39 12.75 -0.35 -6.53
C GLU A 39 11.35 0.26 -6.35
N LEU A 40 11.02 0.65 -5.13
CA LEU A 40 9.71 1.17 -4.75
C LEU A 40 9.84 2.62 -4.31
N THR A 41 8.81 3.38 -4.61
CA THR A 41 8.68 4.78 -4.20
C THR A 41 7.51 4.91 -3.25
N LEU A 42 7.64 5.78 -2.25
CA LEU A 42 6.52 6.18 -1.42
C LEU A 42 5.99 7.49 -1.99
N SER A 43 4.78 7.47 -2.53
CA SER A 43 4.14 8.69 -3.03
C SER A 43 3.81 9.66 -1.89
N ASP A 44 3.98 10.96 -2.11
CA ASP A 44 3.42 12.00 -1.23
C ASP A 44 2.00 12.34 -1.68
N VAL A 45 1.11 11.36 -1.55
CA VAL A 45 -0.33 11.59 -1.71
C VAL A 45 -0.86 12.07 -0.37
N ASP A 46 -1.41 13.28 -0.39
CA ASP A 46 -2.18 13.81 0.73
C ASP A 46 -3.55 13.12 0.70
N PHE A 47 -3.82 12.30 1.72
CA PHE A 47 -5.12 11.65 1.83
C PHE A 47 -6.06 12.57 2.58
N ASP A 48 -7.16 12.93 1.94
CA ASP A 48 -8.28 13.59 2.60
C ASP A 48 -9.05 12.53 3.41
N VAL A 49 -8.57 12.28 4.63
CA VAL A 49 -9.16 11.32 5.55
C VAL A 49 -9.95 12.10 6.60
N PRO A 50 -11.23 11.79 6.85
CA PRO A 50 -12.01 12.50 7.86
C PRO A 50 -11.37 12.41 9.24
N ASP A 51 -11.37 13.53 9.98
CA ASP A 51 -10.85 13.60 11.35
C ASP A 51 -11.52 12.57 12.28
N LEU A 52 -12.79 12.24 12.02
CA LEU A 52 -13.57 11.25 12.76
C LEU A 52 -13.83 10.00 11.89
N PRO A 53 -13.29 8.82 12.27
CA PRO A 53 -13.54 7.58 11.56
C PRO A 53 -15.04 7.28 11.45
N GLY A 54 -15.51 7.02 10.23
CA GLY A 54 -16.90 6.65 9.98
C GLY A 54 -17.91 7.81 9.97
N GLN A 55 -17.44 9.06 10.09
CA GLN A 55 -18.23 10.24 9.74
C GLN A 55 -17.66 10.85 8.47
N PRO A 56 -18.32 10.72 7.30
CA PRO A 56 -17.97 11.59 6.19
C PRO A 56 -18.17 13.04 6.64
N ASP A 57 -17.36 13.95 6.12
CA ASP A 57 -17.56 15.37 6.36
C ASP A 57 -19.03 15.71 6.08
N LYS A 58 -19.62 16.45 7.02
CA LYS A 58 -21.03 16.87 6.93
C LYS A 58 -21.26 17.57 5.58
N PRO A 59 -22.45 17.40 4.98
CA PRO A 59 -22.78 18.04 3.70
C PRO A 59 -22.66 19.56 3.75
#